data_AF-A0A212J0L0-F1
#
_entry.id   AF-A0A212J0L0-F1
#
_cell.length_a   1.000
_cell.length_b   1.000
_cell.length_c   1.000
_cell.angle_alpha   90.00
_cell.angle_beta   90.00
_cell.angle_gamma   90.00
#
_symmetry.space_group_name_H-M   'P 1'
#
loop_
_entity.id
_entity.type
_entity.pdbx_description
1 polymer ?
#
loop_
_entity_poly.entity_id
_entity_poly.type
_entity_poly.pdbx_seq_one_letter_code
_entity_poly.pdbx_strand_id
1 'polypeptide(L)'
;MSEIISDKTEANAGGRAGMQKRFMALAPVIEEAFIRVIEERVTARRVQHKKFVQAVWPDVPVATALGRWRDMRKNAYNTNKRMTVSLESAFRMAAFFNEDICYLIVLAQEYALNHNLTDLPETDHSGDQVT
;
A
#
# COMPACT_ATOMS: atom_id res chain seq x y z
N MET A 1 -3.05 -51.98 -30.56
CA MET A 1 -3.27 -50.55 -30.81
C MET A 1 -3.59 -49.90 -29.47
N SER A 2 -2.59 -49.22 -28.94
CA SER A 2 -2.53 -48.52 -27.67
C SER A 2 -3.03 -47.09 -27.84
N GLU A 3 -3.86 -46.61 -26.91
CA GLU A 3 -3.65 -45.27 -26.32
C GLU A 3 -4.45 -45.14 -25.02
N ILE A 4 -3.69 -44.92 -23.95
CA ILE A 4 -4.14 -44.72 -22.58
C ILE A 4 -4.39 -43.22 -22.41
N ILE A 5 -5.55 -42.89 -21.85
CA ILE A 5 -5.98 -41.55 -21.47
C ILE A 5 -4.93 -40.94 -20.52
N SER A 6 -4.14 -39.98 -21.02
CA SER A 6 -3.18 -39.25 -20.19
C SER A 6 -3.85 -38.03 -19.56
N ASP A 7 -4.15 -38.24 -18.28
CA ASP A 7 -4.28 -37.35 -17.15
C ASP A 7 -4.27 -35.82 -17.35
N LYS A 8 -5.31 -35.19 -16.79
CA LYS A 8 -5.51 -33.74 -16.65
C LYS A 8 -4.58 -33.20 -15.57
N THR A 9 -3.46 -32.57 -15.95
CA THR A 9 -2.60 -31.91 -14.96
C THR A 9 -1.97 -30.60 -15.44
N GLU A 10 -2.76 -29.66 -15.97
CA GLU A 10 -2.24 -28.30 -16.27
C GLU A 10 -3.19 -27.18 -15.84
N ALA A 11 -3.73 -27.25 -14.62
CA ALA A 11 -4.56 -26.18 -14.07
C ALA A 11 -4.19 -25.85 -12.62
N ASN A 12 -2.98 -25.34 -12.36
CA ASN A 12 -2.78 -24.58 -11.09
C ASN A 12 -1.54 -23.67 -10.98
N ALA A 13 -0.77 -23.42 -12.04
CA ALA A 13 0.38 -22.50 -11.96
C ALA A 13 -0.01 -21.02 -12.19
N GLY A 14 -1.00 -20.75 -13.06
CA GLY A 14 -1.41 -19.39 -13.44
C GLY A 14 -2.15 -18.62 -12.34
N GLY A 15 -2.91 -19.30 -11.48
CA GLY A 15 -3.72 -18.67 -10.43
C GLY A 15 -2.87 -18.03 -9.32
N ARG A 16 -1.79 -18.71 -8.88
CA ARG A 16 -0.87 -18.19 -7.85
C ARG A 16 -0.04 -17.01 -8.35
N ALA A 17 0.48 -17.09 -9.57
CA ALA A 17 1.27 -16.00 -10.17
C ALA A 17 0.42 -14.75 -10.45
N GLY A 18 -0.80 -14.93 -10.97
CA GLY A 18 -1.76 -13.83 -11.18
C GLY A 18 -2.21 -13.18 -9.87
N MET A 19 -2.47 -13.99 -8.84
CA MET A 19 -2.82 -13.50 -7.50
C MET A 19 -1.65 -12.73 -6.86
N GLN A 20 -0.42 -13.26 -6.92
CA GLN A 20 0.78 -12.56 -6.45
C GLN A 20 0.99 -11.22 -7.16
N LYS A 21 0.75 -11.16 -8.48
CA LYS A 21 0.86 -9.91 -9.26
C LYS A 21 -0.16 -8.85 -8.84
N ARG A 22 -1.40 -9.27 -8.55
CA ARG A 22 -2.46 -8.39 -8.01
C ARG A 22 -2.16 -7.90 -6.60
N PHE A 23 -1.63 -8.76 -5.73
CA PHE A 23 -1.22 -8.37 -4.37
C PHE A 23 0.01 -7.45 -4.37
N MET A 24 0.97 -7.67 -5.27
CA MET A 24 2.15 -6.80 -5.43
C MET A 24 1.79 -5.39 -5.91
N ALA A 25 0.71 -5.24 -6.68
CA ALA A 25 0.18 -3.92 -7.05
C ALA A 25 -0.59 -3.23 -5.91
N LEU A 26 -1.15 -4.01 -4.97
CA LEU A 26 -2.01 -3.49 -3.92
C LEU A 26 -1.23 -2.97 -2.70
N ALA A 27 -0.13 -3.63 -2.33
CA ALA A 27 0.65 -3.25 -1.14
C ALA A 27 1.15 -1.78 -1.19
N PRO A 28 1.70 -1.27 -2.30
CA PRO A 28 2.11 0.13 -2.39
C PRO A 28 0.94 1.12 -2.27
N VAL A 29 -0.26 0.72 -2.69
CA VAL A 29 -1.47 1.57 -2.57
C VAL A 29 -1.95 1.58 -1.13
N ILE A 30 -1.96 0.42 -0.44
CA ILE A 30 -2.30 0.36 0.98
C ILE A 30 -1.34 1.21 1.81
N GLU A 31 -0.03 1.18 1.52
CA GLU A 31 0.95 2.04 2.20
C GLU A 31 0.65 3.53 2.00
N GLU A 32 0.28 3.94 0.79
CA GLU A 32 -0.12 5.33 0.52
C GLU A 32 -1.39 5.70 1.27
N ALA A 33 -2.41 4.84 1.21
CA ALA A 33 -3.66 5.04 1.91
C ALA A 33 -3.45 5.14 3.43
N PHE A 34 -2.52 4.34 3.98
CA PHE A 34 -2.14 4.43 5.38
C PHE A 34 -1.55 5.80 5.72
N ILE A 35 -0.65 6.34 4.89
CA ILE A 35 -0.10 7.68 5.09
C ILE A 35 -1.21 8.75 5.03
N ARG A 36 -2.19 8.61 4.14
CA ARG A 36 -3.34 9.52 4.08
C ARG A 36 -4.19 9.46 5.34
N VAL A 37 -4.52 8.27 5.82
CA VAL A 37 -5.26 8.08 7.09
C VAL A 37 -4.50 8.77 8.25
N ILE A 38 -3.17 8.60 8.32
CA ILE A 38 -2.35 9.28 9.32
C ILE A 38 -2.37 10.81 9.14
N GLU A 39 -2.27 11.32 7.92
CA GLU A 39 -2.33 12.76 7.64
C GLU A 39 -3.70 13.37 8.01
N GLU A 40 -4.78 12.64 7.77
CA GLU A 40 -6.13 13.03 8.21
C GLU A 40 -6.20 13.12 9.73
N ARG A 41 -5.61 12.17 10.47
CA ARG A 41 -5.54 12.23 11.95
C ARG A 41 -4.70 13.40 12.44
N VAL A 42 -3.55 13.68 11.81
CA VAL A 42 -2.71 14.85 12.12
C VAL A 42 -3.52 16.13 11.96
N THR A 43 -4.25 16.26 10.85
CA THR A 43 -5.05 17.43 10.51
C THR A 43 -6.25 17.60 11.45
N ALA A 44 -7.06 16.54 11.61
CA ALA A 44 -8.27 16.55 12.43
C ALA A 44 -7.98 16.86 13.90
N ARG A 45 -6.86 16.36 14.43
CA ARG A 45 -6.44 16.61 15.82
C ARG A 45 -5.57 17.86 15.97
N ARG A 46 -5.38 18.66 14.91
CA ARG A 46 -4.56 19.89 14.88
C ARG A 46 -3.16 19.68 15.46
N VAL A 47 -2.56 18.54 15.13
CA VAL A 47 -1.25 18.15 15.65
C VAL A 47 -0.16 18.96 14.97
N GLN A 48 0.75 19.52 15.76
CA GLN A 48 1.94 20.16 15.21
C GLN A 48 2.86 19.12 14.55
N HIS A 49 3.18 19.31 13.26
CA HIS A 49 4.01 18.37 12.50
C HIS A 49 5.35 18.09 13.19
N LYS A 50 5.99 19.11 13.79
CA LYS A 50 7.24 18.94 14.54
C LYS A 50 7.10 17.94 15.70
N LYS A 51 6.00 18.03 16.45
CA LYS A 51 5.72 17.13 17.58
C LYS A 51 5.46 15.71 17.09
N PHE A 52 4.68 15.57 16.01
CA PHE A 52 4.39 14.28 15.40
C PHE A 52 5.66 13.57 14.92
N VAL A 53 6.47 14.22 14.08
CA VAL A 53 7.63 13.56 13.49
C VAL A 53 8.71 13.19 14.50
N GLN A 54 8.82 13.94 15.61
CA GLN A 54 9.74 13.61 16.70
C GLN A 54 9.25 12.44 17.56
N ALA A 55 7.94 12.20 17.63
CA ALA A 55 7.43 11.01 18.27
C ALA A 55 7.64 9.76 17.38
N VAL A 56 7.54 9.91 16.06
CA VAL A 56 7.71 8.81 15.11
C VAL A 56 9.19 8.46 14.90
N TRP A 57 10.06 9.46 14.80
CA TRP A 57 11.50 9.29 14.61
C TRP A 57 12.29 10.07 15.67
N PRO A 58 12.34 9.59 16.93
CA PRO A 58 12.98 10.30 18.03
C PRO A 58 14.49 10.46 17.83
N ASP A 59 15.14 9.49 17.18
CA ASP A 59 16.60 9.48 16.99
C ASP A 59 17.06 10.30 15.77
N VAL A 60 16.13 10.95 15.07
CA VAL A 60 16.39 11.66 13.81
C VAL A 60 16.26 13.17 14.05
N PRO A 61 17.18 14.00 13.52
CA PRO A 61 17.05 15.44 13.59
C PRO A 61 15.69 15.91 13.05
N VAL A 62 15.06 16.86 13.73
CA VAL A 62 13.72 17.38 13.41
C VAL A 62 13.57 17.72 11.92
N ALA A 63 14.55 18.42 11.34
CA ALA A 63 14.51 18.83 9.94
C ALA A 63 14.47 17.63 8.99
N THR A 64 15.28 16.60 9.27
CA THR A 64 15.31 15.35 8.51
C THR A 64 14.00 14.57 8.68
N ALA A 65 13.45 14.51 9.89
CA ALA A 65 12.18 13.85 10.18
C ALA A 65 10.98 14.54 9.48
N LEU A 66 10.96 15.88 9.46
CA LEU A 66 10.01 16.67 8.67
C LEU A 66 10.16 16.42 7.16
N GLY A 67 11.40 16.30 6.68
CA GLY A 67 11.70 15.91 5.30
C GLY A 67 11.09 14.55 4.96
N ARG A 68 11.37 13.51 5.77
CA ARG A 68 10.78 12.17 5.62
C ARG A 68 9.26 12.22 5.58
N TRP A 69 8.63 12.92 6.53
CA TRP A 69 7.17 13.07 6.57
C TRP A 69 6.60 13.75 5.32
N ARG A 70 7.24 14.82 4.86
CA ARG A 70 6.84 15.51 3.63
C ARG A 70 6.98 14.60 2.42
N ASP A 71 8.07 13.85 2.33
CA ASP A 71 8.37 13.02 1.17
C ASP A 71 7.45 11.79 1.12
N MET A 72 7.11 11.20 2.26
CA MET A 72 6.08 10.14 2.36
C MET A 72 4.70 10.61 1.86
N ARG A 73 4.33 11.85 2.16
CA ARG A 73 3.06 12.42 1.68
C ARG A 73 3.08 12.83 0.19
N LYS A 74 4.23 13.28 -0.32
CA LYS A 74 4.36 13.75 -1.72
C LYS A 74 4.64 12.64 -2.73
N ASN A 75 5.34 11.57 -2.35
CA ASN A 75 5.82 10.54 -3.28
C ASN A 75 4.83 9.40 -3.57
N ALA A 76 3.54 9.66 -3.38
CA ALA A 76 2.48 8.78 -3.84
C ALA A 76 2.53 8.54 -5.37
N TYR A 77 2.84 9.55 -6.20
CA TYR A 77 2.55 9.44 -7.65
C TYR A 77 3.73 9.49 -8.64
N ASN A 78 4.94 9.95 -8.29
CA ASN A 78 5.89 10.40 -9.34
C ASN A 78 7.37 9.96 -9.24
N THR A 79 7.78 9.08 -8.33
CA THR A 79 9.19 8.64 -8.27
C THR A 79 9.35 7.13 -8.19
N ASN A 80 10.28 6.59 -8.99
CA ASN A 80 10.73 5.18 -8.97
C ASN A 80 11.40 4.75 -7.65
N LYS A 81 11.28 5.57 -6.59
CA LYS A 81 11.74 5.32 -5.22
C LYS A 81 10.63 5.75 -4.26
N ARG A 82 9.53 4.99 -4.23
CA ARG A 82 8.54 5.12 -3.17
C ARG A 82 9.24 4.90 -1.83
N MET A 83 9.18 5.88 -0.93
CA MET A 83 9.64 5.69 0.43
C MET A 83 8.64 4.80 1.17
N THR A 84 9.01 3.55 1.40
CA THR A 84 8.22 2.60 2.18
C THR A 84 8.17 3.03 3.64
N VAL A 85 7.01 2.88 4.27
CA VAL A 85 6.88 3.06 5.72
C VAL A 85 7.44 1.83 6.40
N SER A 86 8.49 1.98 7.23
CA SER A 86 8.95 0.84 8.03
C SER A 86 7.89 0.44 9.04
N LEU A 87 7.79 -0.85 9.35
CA LEU A 87 6.83 -1.37 10.32
C LEU A 87 6.94 -0.65 11.68
N GLU A 88 8.17 -0.42 12.15
CA GLU A 88 8.45 0.36 13.36
C GLU A 88 7.87 1.79 13.29
N SER A 89 8.02 2.47 12.15
CA SER A 89 7.46 3.81 11.96
C SER A 89 5.93 3.76 12.00
N ALA A 90 5.32 2.76 11.36
CA ALA A 90 3.87 2.58 11.37
C ALA A 90 3.33 2.35 12.79
N PHE A 91 4.00 1.51 13.60
CA PHE A 91 3.65 1.32 15.01
C PHE A 91 3.75 2.61 15.81
N ARG A 92 4.81 3.41 15.62
CA ARG A 92 4.94 4.70 16.32
C ARG A 92 3.90 5.73 15.88
N MET A 93 3.53 5.74 14.59
CA MET A 93 2.44 6.58 14.10
C MET A 93 1.11 6.22 14.76
N ALA A 94 0.79 4.93 14.84
CA ALA A 94 -0.41 4.44 15.52
C ALA A 94 -0.40 4.77 17.03
N ALA A 95 0.73 4.50 17.69
CA ALA A 95 0.93 4.79 19.10
C ALA A 95 0.79 6.28 19.44
N PHE A 96 1.25 7.18 18.56
CA PHE A 96 1.10 8.61 18.74
C PHE A 96 -0.37 9.04 18.87
N PHE A 97 -1.28 8.35 18.18
CA PHE A 97 -2.72 8.62 18.23
C PHE A 97 -3.47 7.78 19.26
N ASN A 98 -2.78 6.86 19.96
CA ASN A 98 -3.36 5.83 20.81
C ASN A 98 -4.40 4.98 20.06
N GLU A 99 -4.06 4.61 18.83
CA GLU A 99 -4.91 3.79 17.96
C GLU A 99 -4.23 2.46 17.65
N ASP A 100 -5.04 1.43 17.42
CA ASP A 100 -4.57 0.11 17.02
C ASP A 100 -4.05 0.15 15.56
N ILE A 101 -2.86 -0.39 15.32
CA ILE A 101 -2.26 -0.39 13.98
C ILE A 101 -3.05 -1.24 12.99
N CYS A 102 -3.62 -2.37 13.41
CA CYS A 102 -4.42 -3.25 12.57
C CYS A 102 -5.70 -2.53 12.14
N TYR A 103 -6.33 -1.78 13.04
CA TYR A 103 -7.47 -0.93 12.69
C TYR A 103 -7.10 0.11 11.62
N LEU A 104 -5.98 0.81 11.78
CA LEU A 104 -5.50 1.78 10.80
C LEU A 104 -5.17 1.15 9.43
N ILE A 105 -4.64 -0.08 9.43
CA ILE A 105 -4.38 -0.84 8.20
C ILE A 105 -5.70 -1.22 7.51
N VAL A 106 -6.72 -1.65 8.25
CA VAL A 106 -8.04 -1.95 7.68
C VAL A 106 -8.65 -0.71 7.03
N LEU A 107 -8.60 0.44 7.71
CA LEU A 107 -9.05 1.70 7.13
C LEU A 107 -8.27 2.05 5.86
N ALA A 108 -6.95 1.86 5.86
CA ALA A 108 -6.12 2.08 4.69
C ALA A 108 -6.50 1.14 3.53
N GLN A 109 -6.82 -0.12 3.82
CA GLN A 109 -7.31 -1.08 2.82
C GLN A 109 -8.65 -0.64 2.23
N GLU A 110 -9.61 -0.23 3.05
CA GLU A 110 -10.90 0.29 2.59
C GLU A 110 -10.71 1.55 1.73
N TYR A 111 -9.86 2.47 2.17
CA TYR A 111 -9.56 3.69 1.44
C TYR A 111 -8.91 3.37 0.08
N ALA A 112 -7.93 2.46 0.06
CA ALA A 112 -7.29 1.98 -1.16
C ALA A 112 -8.28 1.32 -2.12
N LEU A 113 -9.20 0.47 -1.63
CA LEU A 113 -10.20 -0.18 -2.47
C LEU A 113 -11.23 0.81 -3.02
N ASN A 114 -11.70 1.74 -2.19
CA ASN A 114 -12.70 2.72 -2.58
C ASN A 114 -12.15 3.80 -3.54
N HIS A 115 -10.85 4.10 -3.48
CA HIS A 115 -10.20 5.06 -4.37
C HIS A 115 -9.52 4.42 -5.60
N ASN A 116 -9.26 3.10 -5.59
CA ASN A 116 -8.70 2.38 -6.75
C ASN A 116 -9.75 1.75 -7.66
N LEU A 117 -11.03 1.68 -7.26
CA LEU A 117 -12.10 1.22 -8.16
C LEU A 117 -12.40 2.21 -9.31
N THR A 118 -11.76 3.37 -9.34
CA THR A 118 -11.84 4.34 -10.46
C THR A 118 -10.64 4.34 -11.40
N ASP A 119 -9.48 3.76 -11.04
CA ASP A 119 -8.22 3.88 -11.81
C ASP A 119 -7.38 2.58 -11.85
N LEU A 120 -8.01 1.40 -11.87
CA LEU A 120 -7.31 0.23 -12.36
C LEU A 120 -7.30 0.30 -13.89
N PRO A 121 -6.14 0.35 -14.57
CA PRO A 121 -6.13 0.11 -16.00
C PRO A 121 -6.76 -1.25 -16.22
N GLU A 122 -7.88 -1.28 -16.96
CA GLU A 122 -8.42 -2.52 -17.49
C GLU A 122 -7.23 -3.24 -18.11
N THR A 123 -6.85 -4.38 -17.54
CA THR A 123 -5.89 -5.24 -18.19
C THR A 123 -6.55 -5.66 -19.48
N ASP A 124 -6.15 -5.05 -20.60
CA ASP A 124 -6.56 -5.42 -21.94
C ASP A 124 -6.44 -6.94 -22.07
N HIS A 125 -7.59 -7.61 -21.96
CA HIS A 125 -7.79 -8.95 -22.43
C HIS A 125 -8.40 -8.83 -23.82
N SER A 126 -7.62 -8.31 -24.75
CA SER A 126 -7.90 -8.42 -26.18
C SER A 126 -6.87 -9.36 -26.79
N GLY A 127 -6.97 -10.62 -26.38
CA GLY A 127 -6.63 -11.77 -27.20
C GLY A 127 -7.95 -12.33 -27.73
N ASP A 128 -7.93 -12.73 -29.01
CA ASP A 128 -9.01 -13.34 -29.79
C ASP A 128 -10.09 -12.40 -30.35
N GLN A 129 -9.80 -11.86 -31.54
CA GLN A 129 -10.73 -11.98 -32.64
C GLN A 129 -10.06 -12.76 -33.77
N VAL A 130 -10.45 -14.02 -33.82
CA VAL A 130 -10.39 -14.91 -34.97
C VAL A 130 -11.20 -14.27 -36.10
N THR A 131 -10.58 -14.03 -37.25
CA THR A 131 -11.08 -14.44 -38.59
C THR A 131 -10.02 -14.18 -39.65
#